data_AF-A0A662PPS9-F1
#
_entry.id   AF-A0A662PPS9-F1
#
_cell.length_a   1.000
_cell.length_b   1.000
_cell.length_c   1.000
_cell.angle_alpha   90.00
_cell.angle_beta   90.00
_cell.angle_gamma   90.00
#
_symmetry.space_group_name_H-M   'P 1'
#
loop_
_entity.id
_entity.type
_entity.pdbx_description
1 polymer ?
#
loop_
_entity_poly.entity_id
_entity_poly.type
_entity_poly.pdbx_seq_one_letter_code
_entity_poly.pdbx_strand_id
1 'polypeptide(L)'
;MTNEQLKKLDRFEGLPSRAARMSVEICIHGVGRAKTIPHIAMQPRKGWIIPSKDYLSAMLKGLKQHGFSNDVIKEIKRAAKVSTIP
;
A
#
# COMPACT_ATOMS: atom_id res chain seq x y z
N MET A 1 -12.50 -4.93 11.92
CA MET A 1 -11.74 -3.79 12.48
C MET A 1 -12.66 -3.02 13.42
N THR A 2 -12.24 -2.74 14.64
CA THR A 2 -13.02 -1.95 15.62
C THR A 2 -12.76 -0.44 15.44
N ASN A 3 -13.63 0.40 16.01
CA ASN A 3 -13.43 1.86 16.00
C ASN A 3 -12.11 2.29 16.65
N GLU A 4 -11.65 1.57 17.68
CA GLU A 4 -10.36 1.87 18.33
C GLU A 4 -9.16 1.52 17.44
N GLN A 5 -9.21 0.36 16.77
CA GLN A 5 -8.17 -0.03 15.80
C GLN A 5 -8.10 0.98 14.66
N LEU A 6 -9.26 1.47 14.22
CA LEU A 6 -9.37 2.48 13.18
C LEU A 6 -8.76 3.83 13.60
N LYS A 7 -9.01 4.29 14.83
CA LYS A 7 -8.36 5.50 15.40
C LYS A 7 -6.84 5.33 15.54
N LYS A 8 -6.36 4.12 15.86
CA LYS A 8 -4.92 3.83 15.90
C LYS A 8 -4.30 3.91 14.49
N LEU A 9 -4.97 3.33 13.50
CA LEU A 9 -4.54 3.38 12.11
C LEU A 9 -4.48 4.82 11.57
N ASP A 10 -5.49 5.65 11.88
CA ASP A 10 -5.48 7.07 11.47
C ASP A 10 -4.29 7.85 11.98
N ARG A 11 -3.93 7.65 13.25
CA ARG A 11 -2.77 8.29 13.85
C ARG A 11 -1.47 7.79 13.22
N PHE A 12 -1.39 6.50 12.93
CA PHE A 12 -0.22 5.89 12.29
C PHE A 12 0.00 6.43 10.87
N GLU A 13 -1.07 6.54 10.08
CA GLU A 13 -1.04 7.04 8.70
C GLU A 13 -0.92 8.58 8.63
N GLY A 14 -1.06 9.27 9.76
CA GLY A 14 -0.95 10.73 9.85
C GLY A 14 -2.17 11.48 9.32
N LEU A 15 -3.38 10.93 9.49
CA LEU A 15 -4.62 11.62 9.18
C LEU A 15 -4.85 12.81 10.14
N PRO A 16 -5.31 13.99 9.68
CA PRO A 16 -5.56 14.41 8.30
C PRO A 16 -4.38 15.13 7.62
N SER A 17 -3.22 15.21 8.28
CA SER A 17 -2.11 16.07 7.82
C SER A 17 -1.33 15.47 6.64
N ARG A 18 -1.11 14.16 6.63
CA ARG A 18 -0.28 13.44 5.64
C ARG A 18 -1.09 12.54 4.72
N ALA A 19 -2.25 12.06 5.19
CA ALA A 19 -3.11 11.15 4.45
C ALA A 19 -4.59 11.57 4.53
N ALA A 20 -5.36 11.14 3.54
CA ALA A 20 -6.81 11.15 3.52
C ALA A 20 -7.37 9.72 3.41
N ARG A 21 -8.61 9.54 3.86
CA ARG A 21 -9.40 8.36 3.53
C ARG A 21 -10.16 8.60 2.24
N MET A 22 -10.11 7.64 1.33
CA MET A 22 -10.91 7.66 0.11
C MET A 22 -11.72 6.39 0.05
N SER A 23 -13.01 6.49 -0.29
CA SER A 23 -13.77 5.28 -0.58
C SER A 23 -13.46 4.82 -2.01
N VAL A 24 -13.08 3.56 -2.16
CA VAL A 24 -12.83 2.94 -3.46
C VAL A 24 -13.65 1.66 -3.60
N GLU A 25 -13.97 1.29 -4.82
CA GLU A 25 -14.54 -0.02 -5.14
C GLU A 25 -13.43 -0.89 -5.74
N ILE A 26 -13.24 -2.09 -5.19
CA ILE A 26 -12.28 -3.08 -5.69
C ILE A 26 -13.00 -4.34 -6.14
N CYS A 27 -12.41 -5.04 -7.10
CA CYS A 27 -12.88 -6.37 -7.50
C CYS A 27 -12.03 -7.44 -6.81
N ILE A 28 -12.68 -8.34 -6.08
CA ILE A 28 -12.05 -9.47 -5.39
C ILE A 28 -12.37 -10.75 -6.18
N HIS A 29 -11.33 -11.45 -6.60
CA HIS A 29 -11.48 -12.69 -7.36
C HIS A 29 -12.31 -13.72 -6.57
N GLY A 30 -13.35 -14.28 -7.21
CA GLY A 30 -14.26 -15.24 -6.59
C GLY A 30 -15.32 -14.67 -5.63
N VAL A 31 -15.29 -13.35 -5.35
CA VAL A 31 -16.25 -12.70 -4.43
C VAL A 31 -17.06 -11.60 -5.11
N GLY A 32 -16.44 -10.83 -6.01
CA GLY A 32 -17.09 -9.71 -6.69
C GLY A 32 -16.62 -8.35 -6.19
N ARG A 33 -17.48 -7.34 -6.31
CA ARG A 33 -17.14 -5.95 -5.96
C ARG A 33 -17.29 -5.68 -4.47
N ALA A 34 -16.30 -4.99 -3.90
CA ALA A 34 -16.30 -4.61 -2.49
C ALA A 34 -15.87 -3.16 -2.32
N LYS A 35 -16.54 -2.44 -1.42
CA LYS A 35 -16.18 -1.07 -1.03
C LYS A 35 -15.12 -1.12 0.06
N THR A 36 -14.00 -0.42 -0.14
CA THR A 36 -12.90 -0.32 0.82
C THR A 36 -12.47 1.11 1.03
N ILE A 37 -11.77 1.37 2.14
CA ILE A 37 -11.33 2.71 2.53
C ILE A 37 -9.82 2.68 2.80
N PRO A 38 -8.96 2.85 1.78
CA PRO A 38 -7.52 3.04 1.98
C PRO A 38 -7.18 4.44 2.51
N HIS A 39 -6.01 4.54 3.13
CA HIS A 39 -5.32 5.80 3.41
C HIS A 39 -4.42 6.16 2.23
N ILE A 40 -4.60 7.36 1.69
CA ILE A 40 -3.88 7.88 0.51
C ILE A 40 -3.11 9.13 0.91
N ALA A 41 -1.83 9.20 0.55
CA ALA A 41 -1.00 10.37 0.82
C ALA A 41 -1.53 11.63 0.11
N MET A 42 -1.75 12.72 0.85
CA MET A 42 -2.34 13.96 0.33
C MET A 42 -1.33 14.98 -0.20
N GLN A 43 -0.12 14.96 0.33
CA GLN A 43 0.97 15.88 -0.04
C GLN A 43 2.19 15.05 -0.41
N PRO A 44 2.22 14.42 -1.60
CA PRO A 44 3.45 13.82 -2.06
C PRO A 44 4.51 14.94 -2.11
N ARG A 45 5.66 14.72 -1.46
CA ARG A 45 6.82 15.61 -1.64
C ARG A 45 7.04 15.77 -3.14
N LYS A 46 7.47 16.96 -3.61
CA LYS A 46 7.75 17.16 -5.04
C LYS A 46 8.73 16.09 -5.52
N GLY A 47 8.30 15.23 -6.45
CA GLY A 47 9.11 14.16 -7.04
C GLY A 47 8.77 12.73 -6.56
N TRP A 48 9.40 11.76 -7.21
CA TRP A 48 9.22 10.34 -6.90
C TRP A 48 9.98 9.97 -5.62
N ILE A 49 9.28 9.44 -4.62
CA ILE A 49 9.90 8.98 -3.37
C ILE A 49 10.27 7.50 -3.54
N ILE A 50 11.57 7.20 -3.50
CA ILE A 50 12.07 5.82 -3.50
C ILE A 50 11.89 5.26 -2.08
N PRO A 51 11.22 4.11 -1.90
CA PRO A 51 11.09 3.49 -0.58
C PRO A 51 12.44 3.03 -0.05
N SER A 52 12.61 2.99 1.29
CA SER A 52 13.78 2.34 1.87
C SER A 52 13.79 0.84 1.56
N LYS A 53 14.98 0.23 1.58
CA LYS A 53 15.15 -1.21 1.36
C LYS A 53 14.32 -2.05 2.34
N ASP A 54 14.28 -1.64 3.61
CA ASP A 54 13.55 -2.34 4.66
C ASP A 54 12.04 -2.25 4.46
N TYR A 55 11.54 -1.06 4.10
CA TYR A 55 10.11 -0.86 3.81
C TYR A 55 9.67 -1.71 2.62
N LEU A 56 10.43 -1.70 1.53
CA LEU A 56 10.13 -2.52 0.37
C LEU A 56 10.20 -4.01 0.71
N SER A 57 11.20 -4.44 1.47
CA SER A 57 11.34 -5.85 1.88
C SER A 57 10.17 -6.34 2.72
N ALA A 58 9.68 -5.52 3.66
CA ALA A 58 8.49 -5.81 4.45
C ALA A 58 7.24 -5.93 3.56
N MET A 59 7.07 -5.01 2.61
CA MET A 59 5.96 -5.05 1.65
C MET A 59 5.99 -6.32 0.79
N LEU A 60 7.14 -6.65 0.21
CA LEU A 60 7.30 -7.85 -0.63
C LEU A 60 7.08 -9.14 0.16
N LYS A 61 7.50 -9.18 1.43
CA LYS A 61 7.21 -10.31 2.33
C LYS A 61 5.70 -10.48 2.54
N GLY A 62 4.98 -9.38 2.81
CA GLY A 62 3.52 -9.42 2.95
C GLY A 62 2.81 -9.91 1.69
N LEU A 63 3.21 -9.41 0.51
CA LEU A 63 2.64 -9.86 -0.77
C LEU A 63 2.82 -11.37 -0.98
N LYS A 64 4.01 -11.91 -0.70
CA LYS A 64 4.26 -13.35 -0.78
C LYS A 64 3.42 -14.14 0.23
N GLN A 65 3.32 -13.67 1.47
CA GLN A 65 2.53 -14.31 2.52
C GLN A 65 1.04 -14.39 2.15
N HIS A 66 0.52 -13.41 1.42
CA HIS A 66 -0.87 -13.37 0.97
C HIS A 66 -1.09 -13.97 -0.44
N GLY A 67 -0.10 -14.67 -0.99
CA GLY A 67 -0.26 -15.43 -2.24
C GLY A 67 -0.32 -14.59 -3.51
N PHE A 68 0.18 -13.35 -3.50
CA PHE A 68 0.29 -12.56 -4.72
C PHE A 68 1.28 -13.19 -5.70
N SER A 69 0.95 -13.12 -7.00
CA SER A 69 1.75 -13.72 -8.05
C SER A 69 3.12 -13.03 -8.21
N ASN A 70 4.06 -13.74 -8.84
CA ASN A 70 5.38 -13.20 -9.15
C ASN A 70 5.33 -11.97 -10.08
N ASP A 71 4.32 -11.88 -10.94
CA ASP A 71 4.13 -10.72 -11.82
C ASP A 71 3.82 -9.45 -11.03
N VAL A 72 2.96 -9.54 -10.01
CA VAL A 72 2.69 -8.43 -9.10
C VAL A 72 3.95 -8.03 -8.35
N ILE A 73 4.72 -9.01 -7.85
CA ILE A 73 5.99 -8.76 -7.16
C ILE A 73 6.99 -8.04 -8.07
N LYS A 74 7.09 -8.46 -9.34
CA LYS A 74 7.97 -7.84 -10.34
C LYS A 74 7.54 -6.41 -10.63
N GLU A 75 6.24 -6.17 -10.75
CA GLU A 75 5.69 -4.84 -10.98
C GLU A 75 5.96 -3.89 -9.82
N ILE A 76 5.80 -4.33 -8.58
CA ILE A 76 6.10 -3.52 -7.40
C ILE A 76 7.59 -3.19 -7.31
N LYS A 77 8.49 -4.13 -7.63
CA LYS A 77 9.94 -3.85 -7.69
C LYS A 77 10.27 -2.80 -8.76
N ARG A 78 9.64 -2.90 -9.93
CA ARG A 78 9.77 -1.93 -11.03
C ARG A 78 9.30 -0.54 -10.61
N ALA A 79 8.10 -0.46 -10.03
CA ALA A 79 7.54 0.79 -9.52
C ALA A 79 8.41 1.41 -8.42
N ALA A 80 8.95 0.60 -7.52
CA ALA A 80 9.89 1.04 -6.49
C ALA A 80 11.25 1.51 -7.04
N LYS A 81 11.46 1.49 -8.37
CA LYS A 81 12.73 1.81 -9.06
C LYS A 81 13.92 1.03 -8.50
N VAL A 82 13.68 -0.21 -8.05
CA VAL A 82 14.77 -1.11 -7.74
C VAL A 82 15.36 -1.55 -9.07
N SER A 83 16.52 -1.00 -9.43
CA SER A 83 17.31 -1.57 -10.52
C SER A 83 17.55 -3.04 -10.20
N THR A 84 17.05 -3.92 -11.06
CA THR A 84 17.62 -5.24 -11.25
C THR A 84 18.99 -5.04 -11.87
N ILE A 85 19.97 -4.66 -11.04
CA ILE A 85 21.37 -4.80 -11.42
C ILE A 85 21.64 -6.31 -11.31
N PRO A 86 22.08 -6.97 -12.40
CA PRO A 86 22.39 -8.39 -12.41
C PRO A 86 23.47 -8.76 -11.39
#